data_AF-A0A1J5B7M6-F1
#
_entry.id   AF-A0A1J5B7M6-F1
#
_cell.length_a   1.000
_cell.length_b   1.000
_cell.length_c   1.000
_cell.angle_alpha   90.00
_cell.angle_beta   90.00
_cell.angle_gamma   90.00
#
_symmetry.space_group_name_H-M   'P 1'
#
loop_
_entity.id
_entity.type
_entity.pdbx_description
1 polymer ?
#
loop_
_entity_poly.entity_id
_entity_poly.type
_entity_poly.pdbx_seq_one_letter_code
_entity_poly.pdbx_strand_id
1 'polypeptide(L)'
;MLIVNNNAAAVMLVLRAFAKGKEVIVSRGELVEIGGSFRIPEIMASSDCKMVEVGATNKTNIEDYKKAINDNTSILFKAHKSNFIIKGFTKEVEIEELLTLGKQHQIPILYDLGSGLLRSFNHPILKDEPTVKDTIEKGIDLVCFSCDKLLGGPQAGIIAGKKELIAQLKKEPLLRALRVCKTTLALLETACTYYFKNEILIEK
;
A
#
# COMPACT_ATOMS: atom_id res chain seq x y z
N MET A 1 -3.62 6.28 11.49
CA MET A 1 -4.23 6.01 10.17
C MET A 1 -4.91 7.25 9.62
N LEU A 2 -5.20 7.24 8.31
CA LEU A 2 -6.02 8.20 7.55
C LEU A 2 -6.97 7.45 6.64
N ILE A 3 -8.09 8.08 6.32
CA ILE A 3 -9.12 7.56 5.42
C ILE A 3 -9.33 8.57 4.30
N VAL A 4 -9.23 8.12 3.07
CA VAL A 4 -9.41 8.90 1.84
C VAL A 4 -10.35 8.18 0.87
N ASN A 5 -10.72 8.84 -0.22
CA ASN A 5 -11.78 8.40 -1.14
C ASN A 5 -11.67 6.94 -1.62
N ASN A 6 -10.47 6.47 -1.95
CA ASN A 6 -10.18 5.09 -2.37
C ASN A 6 -8.67 4.80 -2.22
N ASN A 7 -8.24 3.56 -2.47
CA ASN A 7 -6.83 3.20 -2.34
C ASN A 7 -5.90 3.91 -3.34
N ALA A 8 -6.39 4.22 -4.54
CA ALA A 8 -5.62 5.00 -5.50
C ALA A 8 -5.28 6.40 -4.98
N ALA A 9 -6.26 7.06 -4.35
CA ALA A 9 -6.07 8.32 -3.66
C ALA A 9 -5.12 8.18 -2.46
N ALA A 10 -5.11 7.04 -1.77
CA ALA A 10 -4.21 6.76 -0.66
C ALA A 10 -2.75 6.73 -1.15
N VAL A 11 -2.45 5.91 -2.16
CA VAL A 11 -1.13 5.83 -2.78
C VAL A 11 -0.68 7.19 -3.32
N MET A 12 -1.54 7.87 -4.08
CA MET A 12 -1.23 9.19 -4.64
C MET A 12 -0.92 10.22 -3.55
N LEU A 13 -1.68 10.27 -2.46
CA LEU A 13 -1.45 11.21 -1.36
C LEU A 13 -0.09 10.97 -0.70
N VAL A 14 0.28 9.71 -0.47
CA VAL A 14 1.58 9.37 0.13
C VAL A 14 2.74 9.75 -0.80
N LEU A 15 2.66 9.36 -2.08
CA LEU A 15 3.68 9.66 -3.06
C LEU A 15 3.86 11.17 -3.25
N ARG A 16 2.76 11.93 -3.33
CA ARG A 16 2.85 13.38 -3.50
C ARG A 16 3.42 14.08 -2.26
N ALA A 17 3.12 13.60 -1.05
CA ALA A 17 3.62 14.18 0.18
C ALA A 17 5.12 13.95 0.39
N PHE A 18 5.61 12.75 0.06
CA PHE A 18 6.97 12.33 0.43
C PHE A 18 7.94 12.20 -0.76
N ALA A 19 7.44 12.07 -1.98
CA ALA A 19 8.23 11.78 -3.16
C ALA A 19 8.06 12.78 -4.32
N LYS A 20 7.36 13.91 -4.11
CA LYS A 20 7.28 14.96 -5.13
C LYS A 20 8.68 15.45 -5.53
N GLY A 21 9.00 15.34 -6.82
CA GLY A 21 10.30 15.67 -7.40
C GLY A 21 11.43 14.72 -7.01
N LYS A 22 11.14 13.62 -6.31
CA LYS A 22 12.11 12.64 -5.81
C LYS A 22 11.87 11.25 -6.39
N GLU A 23 12.80 10.35 -6.14
CA GLU A 23 12.78 9.00 -6.69
C GLU A 23 12.03 8.02 -5.78
N VAL A 24 11.26 7.14 -6.43
CA VAL A 24 10.50 6.04 -5.83
C VAL A 24 10.95 4.76 -6.50
N ILE A 25 11.61 3.88 -5.75
CA ILE A 25 12.15 2.63 -6.29
C ILE A 25 11.08 1.55 -6.19
N VAL A 26 10.81 0.85 -7.29
CA VAL A 26 9.78 -0.20 -7.38
C VAL A 26 10.25 -1.35 -8.27
N SER A 27 9.87 -2.58 -7.92
CA SER A 27 10.11 -3.77 -8.75
C SER A 27 9.31 -3.71 -10.05
N ARG A 28 9.94 -4.03 -11.20
CA ARG A 28 9.23 -4.18 -12.49
C ARG A 28 8.08 -5.19 -12.45
N GLY A 29 8.21 -6.24 -11.64
CA GLY A 29 7.17 -7.25 -11.45
C GLY A 29 5.95 -6.79 -10.65
N GLU A 30 6.01 -5.58 -10.06
CA GLU A 30 4.97 -5.01 -9.20
C GLU A 30 4.28 -3.79 -9.85
N LEU A 31 4.56 -3.52 -11.13
CA LEU A 31 3.90 -2.48 -11.92
C LEU A 31 2.53 -2.95 -12.40
N VAL A 32 1.59 -3.00 -11.46
CA VAL A 32 0.27 -3.62 -11.67
C VAL A 32 -0.72 -2.67 -12.36
N GLU A 33 -1.62 -3.28 -13.14
CA GLU A 33 -2.89 -2.69 -13.54
C GLU A 33 -4.02 -3.42 -12.80
N ILE A 34 -4.85 -2.67 -12.07
CA ILE A 34 -5.97 -3.21 -11.30
C ILE A 34 -7.28 -2.61 -11.84
N GLY A 35 -8.23 -3.48 -12.20
CA GLY A 35 -9.44 -3.04 -12.88
C GLY A 35 -9.14 -2.58 -14.31
N GLY A 36 -9.70 -1.45 -14.74
CA GLY A 36 -9.51 -0.92 -16.11
C GLY A 36 -8.89 0.47 -16.21
N SER A 37 -8.47 1.08 -15.09
CA SER A 37 -7.91 2.46 -15.10
C SER A 37 -6.89 2.75 -13.99
N PHE A 38 -6.65 1.83 -13.05
CA PHE A 38 -5.61 2.03 -12.03
C PHE A 38 -4.32 1.34 -12.47
N ARG A 39 -3.29 2.14 -12.75
CA ARG A 39 -1.94 1.68 -13.09
C ARG A 39 -0.94 2.37 -12.18
N ILE A 40 -0.09 1.58 -11.52
CA ILE A 40 0.97 2.13 -10.65
C ILE A 40 1.84 3.18 -11.37
N PRO A 41 2.32 2.95 -12.62
CA PRO A 41 3.08 3.96 -13.35
C PRO A 41 2.34 5.29 -13.53
N GLU A 42 1.04 5.25 -13.86
CA GLU A 42 0.23 6.45 -14.11
C GLU A 42 -0.05 7.23 -12.82
N ILE A 43 -0.26 6.52 -11.71
CA ILE A 43 -0.43 7.11 -10.37
C ILE A 43 0.87 7.74 -9.89
N MET A 44 2.01 7.07 -10.07
CA MET A 44 3.32 7.63 -9.74
C MET A 44 3.61 8.90 -10.56
N ALA A 45 3.36 8.87 -11.87
CA ALA A 45 3.50 10.05 -12.71
C ALA A 45 2.60 11.20 -12.26
N SER A 46 1.32 10.93 -11.95
CA SER A 46 0.36 11.94 -11.46
C SER A 46 0.68 12.48 -10.07
N SER A 47 1.51 11.77 -9.31
CA SER A 47 1.98 12.17 -7.97
C SER A 47 3.21 13.08 -8.02
N ASP A 48 3.67 13.47 -9.21
CA ASP A 48 4.88 14.27 -9.44
C ASP A 48 6.15 13.60 -8.91
N CYS A 49 6.19 12.26 -8.77
CA CYS A 49 7.38 11.52 -8.36
C CYS A 49 8.07 10.86 -9.56
N LYS A 50 9.38 10.59 -9.43
CA LYS A 50 10.17 9.89 -10.44
C LYS A 50 10.22 8.40 -10.12
N MET A 51 9.51 7.60 -10.89
CA MET A 51 9.55 6.14 -10.75
C MET A 51 10.92 5.60 -11.22
N VAL A 52 11.54 4.77 -10.38
CA VAL A 52 12.80 4.06 -10.67
C VAL A 52 12.52 2.56 -10.60
N GLU A 53 12.39 1.95 -11.77
CA GLU A 53 12.07 0.53 -11.90
C GLU A 53 13.32 -0.34 -11.78
N VAL A 54 13.28 -1.37 -10.94
CA VAL A 54 14.40 -2.29 -10.69
C VAL A 54 14.03 -3.74 -10.95
N GLY A 55 15.05 -4.58 -11.11
CA GLY A 55 14.89 -6.01 -11.39
C GLY A 55 14.28 -6.28 -12.77
N ALA A 56 13.57 -7.41 -12.88
CA ALA A 56 12.85 -7.85 -14.06
C ALA A 56 11.42 -8.28 -13.68
N THR A 57 10.56 -8.48 -14.68
CA THR A 57 9.14 -8.86 -14.47
C THR A 57 8.98 -10.07 -13.55
N ASN A 58 9.78 -11.12 -13.77
CA ASN A 58 9.68 -12.37 -13.03
C ASN A 58 10.60 -12.41 -11.81
N LYS A 59 11.74 -11.72 -11.83
CA LYS A 59 12.77 -11.80 -10.77
C LYS A 59 13.28 -10.42 -10.39
N THR A 60 13.15 -10.10 -9.12
CA THR A 60 13.79 -8.95 -8.48
C THR A 60 14.54 -9.41 -7.25
N ASN A 61 15.76 -8.91 -7.06
CA ASN A 61 16.62 -9.18 -5.91
C ASN A 61 16.80 -7.90 -5.09
N ILE A 62 17.14 -8.05 -3.81
CA ILE A 62 17.45 -6.91 -2.94
C ILE A 62 18.61 -6.06 -3.47
N GLU A 63 19.56 -6.68 -4.19
CA GLU A 63 20.68 -5.97 -4.84
C GLU A 63 20.23 -5.01 -5.95
N ASP A 64 19.09 -5.29 -6.60
CA ASP A 64 18.53 -4.40 -7.62
C ASP A 64 18.02 -3.11 -6.97
N TYR A 65 17.41 -3.20 -5.78
CA TYR A 65 17.03 -2.03 -4.97
C TYR A 65 18.26 -1.26 -4.48
N LYS A 66 19.26 -1.96 -3.89
CA LYS A 66 20.49 -1.33 -3.36
C LYS A 66 21.21 -0.48 -4.40
N LYS A 67 21.35 -1.00 -5.63
CA LYS A 67 22.05 -0.29 -6.73
C LYS A 67 21.32 0.96 -7.21
N ALA A 68 20.00 1.03 -7.02
CA ALA A 68 19.20 2.16 -7.45
C ALA A 68 19.13 3.30 -6.42
N ILE A 69 19.45 3.02 -5.14
CA ILE A 69 19.44 4.03 -4.08
C ILE A 69 20.50 5.10 -4.34
N ASN A 70 20.08 6.36 -4.23
CA ASN A 70 20.93 7.55 -4.27
C ASN A 70 20.31 8.69 -3.44
N ASP A 71 20.95 9.86 -3.42
CA ASP A 71 20.53 11.01 -2.61
C ASP A 71 19.12 11.55 -2.94
N ASN A 72 18.58 11.25 -4.14
CA ASN A 72 17.22 11.62 -4.54
C ASN A 72 16.17 10.57 -4.16
N THR A 73 16.57 9.40 -3.65
CA THR A 73 15.62 8.34 -3.28
C THR A 73 14.83 8.72 -2.03
N SER A 74 13.51 8.62 -2.12
CA SER A 74 12.59 9.06 -1.07
C SER A 74 11.70 7.96 -0.52
N ILE A 75 11.36 6.96 -1.33
CA ILE A 75 10.48 5.86 -0.94
C ILE A 75 10.99 4.56 -1.58
N LEU A 76 11.01 3.49 -0.79
CA LEU A 76 11.00 2.13 -1.32
C LEU A 76 9.55 1.69 -1.44
N PHE A 77 9.08 1.45 -2.66
CA PHE A 77 7.69 1.10 -2.92
C PHE A 77 7.56 -0.40 -3.15
N LYS A 78 6.54 -1.00 -2.53
CA LYS A 78 6.12 -2.38 -2.79
C LYS A 78 4.63 -2.40 -3.14
N ALA A 79 4.22 -3.25 -4.07
CA ALA A 79 2.81 -3.51 -4.34
C ALA A 79 2.48 -5.00 -4.32
N HIS A 80 1.32 -5.34 -3.72
CA HIS A 80 0.78 -6.70 -3.72
C HIS A 80 0.14 -7.03 -5.07
N LYS A 81 0.46 -8.19 -5.63
CA LYS A 81 -0.13 -8.70 -6.88
C LYS A 81 -1.50 -9.31 -6.61
N SER A 82 -2.47 -8.45 -6.28
CA SER A 82 -3.80 -8.88 -5.82
C SER A 82 -4.71 -9.50 -6.89
N ASN A 83 -4.45 -9.26 -8.18
CA ASN A 83 -5.30 -9.71 -9.29
C ASN A 83 -4.61 -10.62 -10.31
N PHE A 84 -3.34 -10.98 -10.11
CA PHE A 84 -2.64 -11.93 -10.94
C PHE A 84 -1.49 -12.60 -10.17
N ILE A 85 -0.97 -13.69 -10.70
CA ILE A 85 0.23 -14.35 -10.19
C ILE A 85 1.17 -14.66 -11.34
N ILE A 86 2.48 -14.59 -11.08
CA ILE A 86 3.52 -15.03 -12.01
C ILE A 86 3.98 -16.41 -11.55
N LYS A 87 3.95 -17.41 -12.43
CA LYS A 87 4.41 -18.78 -12.16
C LYS A 87 5.68 -19.11 -12.94
N GLY A 88 6.45 -20.08 -12.45
CA GLY A 88 7.70 -20.54 -13.06
C GLY A 88 8.93 -19.99 -12.33
N PHE A 89 9.92 -19.48 -13.07
CA PHE A 89 11.15 -18.96 -12.49
C PHE A 89 10.95 -17.54 -11.95
N THR A 90 10.35 -17.43 -10.77
CA THR A 90 10.06 -16.15 -10.12
C THR A 90 10.87 -15.91 -8.86
N LYS A 91 11.15 -14.65 -8.56
CA LYS A 91 11.74 -14.21 -7.29
C LYS A 91 11.22 -12.83 -6.94
N GLU A 92 10.80 -12.68 -5.70
CA GLU A 92 10.33 -11.42 -5.14
C GLU A 92 11.20 -11.05 -3.93
N VAL A 93 11.32 -9.76 -3.65
CA VAL A 93 12.02 -9.27 -2.45
C VAL A 93 11.03 -9.29 -1.29
N GLU A 94 11.43 -9.95 -0.20
CA GLU A 94 10.62 -10.03 1.00
C GLU A 94 10.56 -8.67 1.72
N ILE A 95 9.48 -8.45 2.46
CA ILE A 95 9.26 -7.17 3.18
C ILE A 95 10.39 -6.93 4.18
N GLU A 96 10.89 -7.97 4.85
CA GLU A 96 11.96 -7.93 5.84
C GLU A 96 13.31 -7.47 5.23
N GLU A 97 13.59 -7.85 3.99
CA GLU A 97 14.77 -7.39 3.27
C GLU A 97 14.67 -5.89 2.95
N LEU A 98 13.49 -5.45 2.49
CA LEU A 98 13.24 -4.02 2.26
C LEU A 98 13.30 -3.21 3.55
N LEU A 99 12.75 -3.71 4.66
CA LEU A 99 12.81 -3.08 5.98
C LEU A 99 14.24 -2.88 6.45
N THR A 100 15.08 -3.90 6.28
CA THR A 100 16.51 -3.83 6.61
C THR A 100 17.18 -2.75 5.77
N LEU A 101 16.93 -2.74 4.46
CA LEU A 101 17.52 -1.75 3.54
C LEU A 101 17.04 -0.32 3.82
N GLY A 102 15.73 -0.13 4.00
CA GLY A 102 15.12 1.17 4.32
C GLY A 102 15.67 1.74 5.63
N LYS A 103 15.88 0.90 6.65
CA LYS A 103 16.53 1.32 7.90
C LYS A 103 17.98 1.74 7.71
N GLN A 104 18.75 1.01 6.89
CA GLN A 104 20.16 1.33 6.61
C GLN A 104 20.32 2.70 5.93
N HIS A 105 19.40 3.04 5.02
CA HIS A 105 19.45 4.29 4.25
C HIS A 105 18.51 5.40 4.77
N GLN A 106 17.75 5.14 5.84
CA GLN A 106 16.73 6.06 6.38
C GLN A 106 15.63 6.42 5.36
N ILE A 107 15.26 5.46 4.51
CA ILE A 107 14.23 5.62 3.48
C ILE A 107 12.96 4.87 3.92
N PRO A 108 11.80 5.54 4.00
CA PRO A 108 10.55 4.89 4.36
C PRO A 108 10.05 3.92 3.27
N ILE A 109 9.35 2.89 3.70
CA ILE A 109 8.70 1.92 2.82
C ILE A 109 7.21 2.19 2.73
N LEU A 110 6.71 2.33 1.51
CA LEU A 110 5.29 2.35 1.20
C LEU A 110 4.89 1.00 0.63
N TYR A 111 4.02 0.29 1.32
CA TYR A 111 3.42 -0.95 0.81
C TYR A 111 1.96 -0.73 0.39
N ASP A 112 1.69 -0.81 -0.92
CA ASP A 112 0.33 -0.92 -1.43
C ASP A 112 -0.14 -2.39 -1.32
N LEU A 113 -0.75 -2.71 -0.18
CA LEU A 113 -1.33 -4.04 0.08
C LEU A 113 -2.60 -4.25 -0.74
N GLY A 114 -3.36 -3.17 -0.98
CA GLY A 114 -4.49 -3.17 -1.91
C GLY A 114 -5.76 -3.88 -1.42
N SER A 115 -5.68 -5.14 -1.00
CA SER A 115 -6.82 -6.03 -0.70
C SER A 115 -7.58 -5.69 0.58
N GLY A 116 -6.91 -5.11 1.57
CA GLY A 116 -7.52 -4.67 2.82
C GLY A 116 -7.87 -5.80 3.78
N LEU A 117 -7.26 -6.97 3.65
CA LEU A 117 -7.41 -8.05 4.62
C LEU A 117 -6.85 -7.60 5.98
N LEU A 118 -7.70 -7.31 6.95
CA LEU A 118 -7.25 -6.74 8.23
C LEU A 118 -6.45 -7.73 9.09
N ARG A 119 -6.88 -8.99 9.14
CA ARG A 119 -6.26 -10.08 9.91
C ARG A 119 -6.47 -11.41 9.19
N SER A 120 -5.67 -12.40 9.55
CA SER A 120 -5.80 -13.75 9.00
C SER A 120 -7.13 -14.38 9.43
N PHE A 121 -7.73 -15.13 8.49
CA PHE A 121 -8.88 -15.97 8.73
C PHE A 121 -8.50 -17.40 8.37
N ASN A 122 -9.04 -18.38 9.10
CA ASN A 122 -8.85 -19.79 8.77
C ASN A 122 -9.68 -20.17 7.54
N HIS A 123 -9.25 -19.69 6.37
CA HIS A 123 -9.89 -19.93 5.09
C HIS A 123 -8.82 -20.30 4.05
N PRO A 124 -8.93 -21.46 3.36
CA PRO A 124 -7.88 -21.96 2.47
C PRO A 124 -7.45 -20.97 1.37
N ILE A 125 -8.39 -20.21 0.83
CA ILE A 125 -8.13 -19.23 -0.25
C ILE A 125 -7.34 -18.02 0.25
N LEU A 126 -7.44 -17.68 1.55
CA LEU A 126 -6.81 -16.48 2.12
C LEU A 126 -5.51 -16.81 2.87
N LYS A 127 -5.03 -18.05 2.79
CA LYS A 127 -3.89 -18.53 3.58
C LYS A 127 -2.61 -17.72 3.33
N ASP A 128 -2.36 -17.39 2.06
CA ASP A 128 -1.14 -16.70 1.62
C ASP A 128 -1.38 -15.20 1.36
N GLU A 129 -2.58 -14.69 1.66
CA GLU A 129 -2.93 -13.28 1.44
C GLU A 129 -2.33 -12.41 2.57
N PRO A 130 -1.56 -11.36 2.25
CA PRO A 130 -0.96 -10.50 3.26
C PRO A 130 -2.03 -9.75 4.05
N THR A 131 -1.83 -9.67 5.37
CA THR A 131 -2.75 -8.93 6.24
C THR A 131 -2.18 -7.58 6.64
N VAL A 132 -3.06 -6.61 6.87
CA VAL A 132 -2.69 -5.27 7.36
C VAL A 132 -2.04 -5.37 8.73
N LYS A 133 -2.56 -6.22 9.62
CA LYS A 133 -1.99 -6.45 10.95
C LYS A 133 -0.54 -6.93 10.87
N ASP A 134 -0.29 -8.03 10.16
CA ASP A 134 1.05 -8.62 10.08
C ASP A 134 2.03 -7.66 9.39
N THR A 135 1.56 -6.93 8.39
CA THR A 135 2.36 -5.89 7.70
C THR A 135 2.84 -4.80 8.66
N ILE A 136 1.95 -4.30 9.52
CA ILE A 136 2.30 -3.27 10.51
C ILE A 136 3.22 -3.85 11.58
N GLU A 137 2.95 -5.08 12.06
CA GLU A 137 3.77 -5.77 13.07
C GLU A 137 5.19 -6.06 12.57
N LYS A 138 5.36 -6.35 11.27
CA LYS A 138 6.68 -6.45 10.62
C LYS A 138 7.45 -5.13 10.61
N GLY A 139 6.77 -3.99 10.72
CA GLY A 139 7.39 -2.67 10.86
C GLY A 139 7.38 -1.79 9.62
N ILE A 140 6.49 -2.08 8.63
CA ILE A 140 6.28 -1.20 7.47
C ILE A 140 5.95 0.23 7.92
N ASP A 141 6.57 1.22 7.25
CA ASP A 141 6.38 2.63 7.59
C ASP A 141 4.98 3.12 7.26
N LEU A 142 4.48 2.78 6.06
CA LEU A 142 3.14 3.09 5.59
C LEU A 142 2.56 1.94 4.76
N VAL A 143 1.33 1.56 5.04
CA VAL A 143 0.54 0.60 4.26
C VAL A 143 -0.73 1.27 3.73
N CYS A 144 -1.02 1.06 2.45
CA CYS A 144 -2.24 1.49 1.79
C CYS A 144 -3.11 0.28 1.41
N PHE A 145 -4.42 0.38 1.60
CA PHE A 145 -5.36 -0.67 1.19
C PHE A 145 -6.78 -0.15 0.97
N SER A 146 -7.57 -0.93 0.20
CA SER A 146 -8.98 -0.65 -0.09
C SER A 146 -9.90 -1.21 0.99
N CYS A 147 -10.98 -0.51 1.30
CA CYS A 147 -11.97 -0.96 2.28
C CYS A 147 -13.13 -1.78 1.69
N ASP A 148 -13.35 -1.69 0.38
CA ASP A 148 -14.44 -2.35 -0.37
C ASP A 148 -14.04 -3.70 -1.00
N LYS A 149 -12.89 -4.24 -0.58
CA LYS A 149 -12.40 -5.57 -0.98
C LYS A 149 -12.56 -6.55 0.19
N LEU A 150 -11.46 -7.08 0.73
CA LEU A 150 -11.49 -8.10 1.78
C LEU A 150 -11.84 -7.55 3.17
N LEU A 151 -11.86 -6.22 3.35
CA LEU A 151 -12.42 -5.59 4.54
C LEU A 151 -13.97 -5.65 4.55
N GLY A 152 -14.61 -5.72 3.37
CA GLY A 152 -16.08 -5.79 3.29
C GLY A 152 -16.81 -4.51 3.73
N GLY A 153 -16.15 -3.36 3.68
CA GLY A 153 -16.72 -2.03 3.94
C GLY A 153 -17.13 -1.30 2.66
N PRO A 154 -17.45 0.01 2.75
CA PRO A 154 -17.68 0.86 1.58
C PRO A 154 -16.37 1.24 0.87
N GLN A 155 -16.47 1.83 -0.32
CA GLN A 155 -15.29 2.38 -1.01
C GLN A 155 -14.61 3.44 -0.13
N ALA A 156 -13.37 3.14 0.24
CA ALA A 156 -12.43 4.02 0.92
C ALA A 156 -11.02 3.47 0.75
N GLY A 157 -10.02 4.35 0.88
CA GLY A 157 -8.62 3.98 1.02
C GLY A 157 -8.14 4.30 2.42
N ILE A 158 -7.48 3.35 3.07
CA ILE A 158 -6.84 3.59 4.37
C ILE A 158 -5.33 3.68 4.19
N ILE A 159 -4.73 4.70 4.82
CA ILE A 159 -3.29 4.79 5.03
C ILE A 159 -3.03 4.52 6.51
N ALA A 160 -2.32 3.44 6.84
CA ALA A 160 -1.92 3.11 8.21
C ALA A 160 -0.39 3.02 8.31
N GLY A 161 0.18 3.19 9.50
CA GLY A 161 1.62 3.18 9.70
C GLY A 161 2.10 4.17 10.76
N LYS A 162 3.36 4.61 10.65
CA LYS A 162 4.04 5.44 11.65
C LYS A 162 3.30 6.75 11.92
N LYS A 163 3.15 7.08 13.21
CA LYS A 163 2.42 8.26 13.70
C LYS A 163 2.92 9.56 13.04
N GLU A 164 4.23 9.68 12.88
CA GLU A 164 4.85 10.92 12.42
C GLU A 164 4.63 11.16 10.91
N LEU A 165 4.61 10.08 10.12
CA LEU A 165 4.26 10.14 8.70
C LEU A 165 2.77 10.44 8.52
N ILE A 166 1.91 9.79 9.31
CA ILE A 166 0.47 10.10 9.32
C ILE A 166 0.21 11.57 9.70
N ALA A 167 0.94 12.12 10.67
CA ALA A 167 0.81 13.52 11.08
C ALA A 167 1.23 14.50 9.98
N GLN A 168 2.22 14.16 9.16
CA GLN A 168 2.61 14.94 7.98
C GLN A 168 1.52 14.88 6.90
N LEU A 169 1.01 13.69 6.58
CA LEU A 169 -0.08 13.51 5.61
C LEU A 169 -1.36 14.29 5.98
N LYS A 170 -1.64 14.46 7.28
CA LYS A 170 -2.78 15.27 7.76
C LYS A 170 -2.70 16.74 7.39
N LYS A 171 -1.49 17.26 7.11
CA LYS A 171 -1.25 18.66 6.77
C LYS A 171 -1.30 18.92 5.26
N GLU A 172 -1.33 17.87 4.44
CA GLU A 172 -1.37 17.98 2.99
C GLU A 172 -2.67 18.62 2.50
N PRO A 173 -2.62 19.72 1.72
CA PRO A 173 -3.83 20.36 1.19
C PRO A 173 -4.68 19.42 0.33
N LEU A 174 -4.04 18.50 -0.40
CA LEU A 174 -4.72 17.52 -1.25
C LEU A 174 -5.67 16.61 -0.47
N LEU A 175 -5.38 16.35 0.82
CA LEU A 175 -6.24 15.54 1.68
C LEU A 175 -7.68 16.08 1.72
N ARG A 176 -7.87 17.40 1.63
CA ARG A 176 -9.21 18.00 1.66
C ARG A 176 -10.04 17.64 0.43
N ALA A 177 -9.40 17.49 -0.73
CA ALA A 177 -10.05 17.07 -1.97
C ALA A 177 -10.35 15.56 -1.97
N LEU A 178 -9.51 14.76 -1.30
CA LEU A 178 -9.63 13.31 -1.20
C LEU A 178 -10.49 12.83 -0.02
N ARG A 179 -11.10 13.76 0.72
CA ARG A 179 -11.86 13.44 1.93
C ARG A 179 -13.11 12.62 1.59
N VAL A 180 -13.30 11.52 2.33
CA VAL A 180 -14.50 10.68 2.26
C VAL A 180 -15.77 11.43 2.68
N CYS A 181 -16.91 11.01 2.12
CA CYS A 181 -18.21 11.55 2.51
C CYS A 181 -18.69 10.96 3.85
N LYS A 182 -19.72 11.58 4.44
CA LYS A 182 -20.27 11.16 5.74
C LYS A 182 -20.84 9.74 5.69
N THR A 183 -21.50 9.37 4.58
CA THR A 183 -22.08 8.03 4.40
C THR A 183 -21.02 6.95 4.39
N THR A 184 -19.91 7.14 3.67
CA THR A 184 -18.77 6.23 3.67
C THR A 184 -18.18 6.05 5.07
N LEU A 185 -18.02 7.14 5.83
CA LEU A 185 -17.51 7.05 7.20
C LEU A 185 -18.43 6.22 8.12
N ALA A 186 -19.74 6.45 8.06
CA ALA A 186 -20.71 5.73 8.90
C ALA A 186 -20.76 4.22 8.57
N LEU A 187 -20.72 3.87 7.28
CA LEU A 187 -20.70 2.48 6.84
C LEU A 187 -19.37 1.80 7.20
N LEU A 188 -18.24 2.51 7.07
CA LEU A 188 -16.93 1.97 7.43
C LEU A 188 -16.80 1.76 8.95
N GLU A 189 -17.29 2.71 9.76
CA GLU A 189 -17.35 2.56 11.22
C GLU A 189 -18.18 1.32 11.62
N THR A 190 -19.32 1.10 10.95
CA THR A 190 -20.14 -0.08 11.15
C THR A 190 -19.36 -1.35 10.82
N ALA A 191 -18.73 -1.43 9.64
CA ALA A 191 -17.91 -2.57 9.25
C ALA A 191 -16.78 -2.83 10.25
N CYS A 192 -16.04 -1.81 10.67
CA CYS A 192 -14.99 -1.94 11.68
C CYS A 192 -15.52 -2.43 13.03
N THR A 193 -16.73 -2.01 13.43
CA THR A 193 -17.37 -2.47 14.67
C THR A 193 -17.61 -3.98 14.65
N TYR A 194 -18.02 -4.54 13.51
CA TYR A 194 -18.15 -6.00 13.34
C TYR A 194 -16.82 -6.72 13.57
N TYR A 195 -15.71 -6.20 13.03
CA TYR A 195 -14.38 -6.75 13.29
C TYR A 195 -14.00 -6.67 14.79
N PHE A 196 -14.30 -5.55 15.45
CA PHE A 196 -14.01 -5.37 16.87
C PHE A 196 -14.81 -6.31 17.77
N LYS A 197 -16.08 -6.56 17.44
CA LYS A 197 -16.96 -7.46 18.21
C LYS A 197 -16.82 -8.93 17.84
N ASN A 198 -16.04 -9.27 16.81
CA ASN A 198 -16.01 -10.59 16.19
C ASN A 198 -17.39 -11.07 15.71
N GLU A 199 -18.25 -10.15 15.27
CA GLU A 199 -19.55 -10.46 14.67
C GLU A 199 -19.39 -10.68 13.16
N ILE A 200 -20.17 -11.59 12.57
CA ILE A 200 -20.12 -11.89 11.13
C ILE A 200 -21.08 -10.94 10.38
N LEU A 201 -20.58 -10.28 9.33
CA LEU A 201 -21.37 -9.38 8.47
C LEU A 201 -22.53 -10.08 7.71
N ILE A 202 -22.59 -11.41 7.72
CA ILE A 202 -23.51 -12.23 6.90
C ILE A 202 -24.88 -12.43 7.59
N GLU A 203 -25.04 -12.10 8.87
CA GLU A 203 -26.26 -12.40 9.65
C GLU A 203 -27.33 -11.29 9.66
N LYS A 204 -27.33 -10.36 8.71
CA LYS A 204 -28.40 -9.35 8.54
C LYS A 204 -28.84 -9.24 7.09
#